data_AF-A0A2T0AK19-F1
#
_entry.id   AF-A0A2T0AK19-F1
#
_cell.length_a   1.000
_cell.length_b   1.000
_cell.length_c   1.000
_cell.angle_alpha   90.00
_cell.angle_beta   90.00
_cell.angle_gamma   90.00
#
_symmetry.space_group_name_H-M   'P 1'
#
loop_
_entity.id
_entity.type
_entity.pdbx_description
1 polymer ?
#
loop_
_entity_poly.entity_id
_entity_poly.type
_entity_poly.pdbx_seq_one_letter_code
_entity_poly.pdbx_strand_id
1 'polypeptide(L)'
;MLSDCRHCDACRRVCPVLKLGVPAFPACYETSERSPAVWNCTNCWLCHEACPAGINLWQKKALAQQQCIPPAAIAQGIDNLKATGLVFPFTPELNERRRAYGLEPVKLLDQRKLSLLIS
;
A
#
# COMPACT_ATOMS: atom_id res chain seq x y z
N MET A 1 17.26 -9.29 -9.12
CA MET A 1 18.18 -9.60 -7.99
C MET A 1 18.55 -8.29 -7.29
N LEU A 2 18.38 -8.19 -5.97
CA LEU A 2 18.88 -7.03 -5.20
C LEU A 2 20.39 -7.20 -5.07
N SER A 3 21.18 -6.50 -5.90
CA SER A 3 22.64 -6.65 -5.98
C SER A 3 23.36 -6.60 -4.63
N ASP A 4 22.82 -5.84 -3.68
CA ASP A 4 23.46 -5.57 -2.39
C ASP A 4 22.95 -6.50 -1.26
N CYS A 5 22.02 -7.41 -1.57
CA CYS A 5 21.45 -8.33 -0.60
C CYS A 5 22.43 -9.44 -0.23
N ARG A 6 22.76 -9.54 1.06
CA ARG A 6 23.67 -10.56 1.60
C ARG A 6 22.97 -11.84 2.09
N HIS A 7 21.68 -12.01 1.81
CA HIS A 7 20.89 -13.18 2.26
C HIS A 7 20.99 -13.49 3.78
N CYS A 8 21.07 -12.45 4.62
CA CYS A 8 21.25 -12.60 6.08
C CYS A 8 19.94 -12.85 6.88
N ASP A 9 18.80 -12.77 6.21
CA ASP A 9 17.45 -12.92 6.77
C ASP A 9 17.06 -11.93 7.89
N ALA A 10 17.85 -10.88 8.16
CA ALA A 10 17.52 -9.89 9.19
C ALA A 10 16.13 -9.28 9.00
N CYS A 11 15.80 -8.91 7.76
CA CYS A 11 14.48 -8.39 7.38
C CYS A 11 13.33 -9.39 7.58
N ARG A 12 13.59 -10.70 7.42
CA ARG A 12 12.58 -11.75 7.61
C ARG A 12 12.28 -11.97 9.08
N ARG A 13 13.30 -11.98 9.95
CA ARG A 13 13.16 -12.18 11.40
C ARG A 13 12.29 -11.11 12.07
N VAL A 14 12.38 -9.87 11.58
CA VAL A 14 11.61 -8.74 12.13
C VAL A 14 10.23 -8.57 11.50
N CYS A 15 9.92 -9.26 10.39
CA CYS A 15 8.67 -9.08 9.68
C CYS A 15 7.48 -9.68 10.45
N PRO A 16 6.47 -8.89 10.88
CA PRO A 16 5.32 -9.42 11.60
C PRO A 16 4.44 -10.32 10.73
N VAL A 17 4.36 -10.04 9.42
CA VAL A 17 3.55 -10.80 8.47
C VAL A 17 4.05 -12.24 8.33
N LEU A 18 5.37 -12.42 8.26
CA LEU A 18 5.99 -13.75 8.22
C LEU A 18 5.78 -14.52 9.53
N LYS A 19 5.78 -13.83 10.69
CA LYS A 19 5.48 -14.45 12.00
C LYS A 19 4.06 -15.00 12.08
N LEU A 20 3.14 -14.44 11.29
CA LEU A 20 1.76 -14.92 11.15
C LEU A 20 1.62 -16.05 10.12
N GLY A 21 2.73 -16.53 9.52
CA GLY A 21 2.70 -17.59 8.50
C GLY A 21 2.20 -17.11 7.13
N VAL A 22 2.07 -15.80 6.92
CA VAL A 22 1.61 -15.22 5.66
C VAL A 22 2.80 -14.86 4.77
N PRO A 23 2.79 -15.20 3.47
CA PRO A 23 3.83 -14.77 2.54
C PRO A 23 3.97 -13.25 2.51
N ALA A 24 5.21 -12.74 2.62
CA ALA A 24 5.49 -11.31 2.66
C ALA A 24 6.68 -10.94 1.76
N PHE A 25 6.74 -9.68 1.34
CA PHE A 25 7.81 -9.15 0.49
C PHE A 25 9.25 -9.56 0.89
N PRO A 26 9.68 -9.52 2.17
CA PRO A 26 11.04 -9.92 2.54
C PRO A 26 11.36 -11.41 2.27
N ALA A 27 10.34 -12.25 2.03
CA ALA A 27 10.50 -13.66 1.73
C ALA A 27 10.39 -14.01 0.24
N CYS A 28 9.86 -13.10 -0.58
CA CYS A 28 9.58 -13.30 -1.99
C CYS A 28 10.46 -12.36 -2.83
N TYR A 29 11.76 -12.67 -2.93
CA TYR A 29 12.67 -11.98 -3.85
C TYR A 29 12.47 -12.41 -5.30
N GLU A 30 11.73 -13.50 -5.52
CA GLU A 30 11.32 -13.99 -6.83
C GLU A 30 10.00 -13.32 -7.20
N THR A 31 10.14 -12.18 -7.87
CA THR A 31 9.09 -11.47 -8.59
C THR A 31 8.61 -12.35 -9.73
N SER A 32 7.72 -13.31 -9.44
CA SER A 32 6.76 -13.74 -10.45
C SER A 32 5.61 -12.73 -10.46
N GLU A 33 5.04 -12.49 -11.65
CA GLU A 33 3.89 -11.61 -11.91
C GLU A 33 2.62 -11.92 -11.08
N ARG A 34 2.71 -12.92 -10.19
CA ARG A 34 1.63 -13.49 -9.41
C ARG A 34 1.91 -13.54 -7.91
N SER A 35 2.91 -12.86 -7.36
CA SER A 35 3.15 -12.94 -5.91
C SER A 35 2.33 -11.89 -5.13
N PRO A 36 1.18 -12.25 -4.53
CA PRO A 36 0.41 -11.34 -3.67
C PRO A 36 1.18 -10.92 -2.40
N ALA A 37 2.33 -11.54 -2.13
CA ALA A 37 3.14 -11.27 -0.93
C ALA A 37 3.60 -9.81 -0.81
N VAL A 38 3.74 -9.09 -1.93
CA VAL A 38 4.09 -7.66 -1.92
C VAL A 38 2.98 -6.80 -1.31
N TRP A 39 1.72 -7.23 -1.49
CA TRP A 39 0.53 -6.54 -1.00
C TRP A 39 0.23 -6.84 0.47
N ASN A 40 0.83 -7.90 1.04
CA ASN A 40 0.71 -8.20 2.46
C ASN A 40 1.62 -7.33 3.34
N CYS A 41 2.51 -6.53 2.75
CA CYS A 41 3.39 -5.64 3.50
C CYS A 41 2.58 -4.57 4.26
N THR A 42 2.76 -4.51 5.58
CA THR A 42 2.08 -3.54 6.46
C THR A 42 2.73 -2.15 6.48
N ASN A 43 3.81 -1.93 5.72
CA ASN A 43 4.62 -0.70 5.75
C ASN A 43 5.10 -0.30 7.16
N CYS A 44 5.47 -1.28 8.00
CA CYS A 44 5.96 -1.04 9.36
C CYS A 44 7.44 -0.63 9.46
N TRP A 45 8.18 -0.59 8.35
CA TRP A 45 9.59 -0.17 8.25
C TRP A 45 10.64 -1.02 9.01
N LEU A 46 10.25 -1.96 9.87
CA LEU A 46 11.19 -2.81 10.62
C LEU A 46 12.26 -3.49 9.76
N CYS A 47 11.88 -3.96 8.57
CA CYS A 47 12.84 -4.61 7.67
C CYS A 47 13.91 -3.65 7.13
N HIS A 48 13.56 -2.37 6.94
CA HIS A 48 14.48 -1.34 6.48
C HIS A 48 15.51 -1.02 7.56
N GLU A 49 15.05 -0.84 8.80
CA GLU A 49 15.91 -0.57 9.96
C GLU A 49 16.82 -1.76 10.30
N ALA A 50 16.31 -2.99 10.18
CA ALA A 50 17.09 -4.18 10.47
C ALA A 50 18.11 -4.55 9.38
N CYS A 51 18.08 -3.92 8.21
CA CYS A 51 18.93 -4.33 7.09
C CYS A 51 20.38 -3.84 7.29
N PRO A 52 21.37 -4.74 7.49
CA PRO A 52 22.76 -4.33 7.71
C PRO A 52 23.44 -3.77 6.44
N ALA A 53 22.87 -4.03 5.27
CA ALA A 53 23.33 -3.50 3.99
C ALA A 53 22.65 -2.16 3.63
N GLY A 54 21.77 -1.63 4.48
CA GLY A 54 21.09 -0.35 4.23
C GLY A 54 20.14 -0.36 3.03
N ILE A 55 19.64 -1.54 2.61
CA ILE A 55 18.78 -1.65 1.44
C ILE A 55 17.46 -0.93 1.71
N ASN A 56 17.05 -0.06 0.78
CA ASN A 56 15.73 0.56 0.80
C ASN A 56 14.65 -0.45 0.37
N LEU A 57 14.28 -1.35 1.29
CA LEU A 57 13.26 -2.37 1.05
C LEU A 57 11.88 -1.79 0.75
N TRP A 58 11.57 -0.59 1.25
CA TRP A 58 10.33 0.11 0.91
C TRP A 58 10.27 0.45 -0.58
N GLN A 59 11.34 1.04 -1.12
CA GLN A 59 11.42 1.39 -2.55
C GLN A 59 11.37 0.14 -3.42
N LYS A 60 12.09 -0.92 -3.03
CA LYS A 60 12.07 -2.19 -3.76
C LYS A 60 10.68 -2.84 -3.75
N LYS A 61 9.96 -2.74 -2.63
CA LYS A 61 8.56 -3.19 -2.53
C LYS A 61 7.65 -2.37 -3.45
N ALA A 62 7.80 -1.04 -3.46
CA ALA A 62 7.00 -0.17 -4.32
C ALA A 62 7.20 -0.47 -5.82
N LEU A 63 8.45 -0.69 -6.24
CA LEU A 63 8.77 -1.10 -7.62
C LEU A 63 8.16 -2.47 -7.96
N ALA A 64 8.19 -3.43 -7.03
CA ALA A 64 7.57 -4.73 -7.25
C ALA A 64 6.04 -4.63 -7.36
N GLN A 65 5.40 -3.75 -6.58
CA GLN A 65 3.95 -3.49 -6.67
C GLN A 65 3.53 -2.97 -8.05
N GLN A 66 4.36 -2.16 -8.71
CA GLN A 66 4.08 -1.65 -10.07
C GLN A 66 4.04 -2.75 -11.13
N GLN A 67 4.64 -3.89 -10.85
CA GLN A 67 4.70 -5.05 -11.76
C GLN A 67 3.63 -6.10 -11.44
N CYS A 68 2.81 -5.87 -10.42
CA CYS A 68 1.82 -6.83 -9.93
C CYS A 68 0.40 -6.27 -10.08
N ILE A 69 -0.56 -7.15 -10.31
CA ILE A 69 -1.98 -6.79 -10.26
C ILE A 69 -2.36 -6.49 -8.80
N PRO A 70 -2.97 -5.34 -8.48
CA PRO A 70 -3.44 -5.04 -7.14
C PRO A 70 -4.62 -5.95 -6.75
N PRO A 71 -4.75 -6.31 -5.45
CA PRO A 71 -5.96 -6.96 -4.94
C PRO A 71 -7.20 -6.11 -5.24
N ALA A 72 -8.34 -6.74 -5.44
CA ALA A 72 -9.58 -6.07 -5.83
C ALA A 72 -9.96 -4.88 -4.92
N ALA A 73 -9.77 -5.00 -3.61
CA ALA A 73 -10.04 -3.90 -2.67
C ALA A 73 -9.13 -2.68 -2.89
N ILE A 74 -7.86 -2.90 -3.26
CA ILE A 74 -6.92 -1.82 -3.59
C ILE A 74 -7.27 -1.21 -4.94
N ALA A 75 -7.60 -2.03 -5.95
CA ALA A 75 -8.05 -1.56 -7.25
C ALA A 75 -9.30 -0.67 -7.11
N GLN A 76 -10.29 -1.11 -6.35
CA GLN A 76 -11.50 -0.33 -6.07
C GLN A 76 -11.17 1.00 -5.35
N GLY A 77 -10.24 0.98 -4.40
CA GLY A 77 -9.78 2.20 -3.73
C GLY A 77 -9.13 3.21 -4.69
N ILE A 78 -8.36 2.73 -5.67
CA ILE A 78 -7.78 3.56 -6.74
C ILE A 78 -8.88 4.14 -7.63
N ASP A 79 -9.89 3.34 -7.99
CA ASP A 79 -11.00 3.79 -8.82
C ASP A 79 -11.87 4.84 -8.09
N ASN A 80 -12.13 4.64 -6.80
CA ASN A 80 -12.81 5.61 -5.96
C ASN A 80 -12.02 6.93 -5.88
N LEU A 81 -10.70 6.85 -5.72
CA LEU A 81 -9.82 8.01 -5.66
C LEU A 81 -9.90 8.81 -6.97
N LYS A 82 -9.88 8.13 -8.12
CA LYS A 82 -10.03 8.76 -9.43
C LYS A 82 -11.40 9.38 -9.64
N ALA A 83 -12.46 8.76 -9.13
CA ALA A 83 -13.82 9.23 -9.30
C ALA A 83 -14.19 10.37 -8.36
N THR A 84 -13.71 10.36 -7.12
CA THR A 84 -14.23 11.21 -6.04
C THR A 84 -13.17 11.99 -5.26
N GLY A 85 -11.88 11.69 -5.47
CA GLY A 85 -10.79 12.20 -4.64
C GLY A 85 -10.68 11.50 -3.27
N LEU A 86 -11.46 10.45 -3.03
CA LEU A 86 -11.48 9.69 -1.78
C LEU A 86 -11.25 8.21 -2.06
N VAL A 87 -10.41 7.56 -1.25
CA VAL A 87 -10.18 6.10 -1.35
C VAL A 87 -11.41 5.32 -0.89
N PHE A 88 -12.07 5.80 0.16
CA PHE A 88 -13.31 5.22 0.66
C PHE A 88 -14.51 5.81 -0.08
N PRO A 89 -15.55 5.01 -0.37
CA PRO A 89 -16.73 5.49 -1.07
C PRO A 89 -17.43 6.58 -0.27
N PHE A 90 -17.79 7.66 -0.96
CA PHE A 90 -18.68 8.67 -0.42
C PHE A 90 -20.13 8.17 -0.49
N THR A 91 -20.87 8.31 0.61
CA THR A 91 -22.31 8.03 0.64
C THR A 91 -23.06 9.21 1.28
N PRO A 92 -24.32 9.48 0.89
CA PRO A 92 -25.11 10.59 1.46
C PRO A 92 -25.23 10.52 2.99
N GLU A 93 -25.30 9.30 3.54
CA GLU A 93 -25.42 9.02 4.98
C GLU A 93 -24.21 9.53 5.77
N LEU A 94 -23.04 9.65 5.11
CA LEU A 94 -21.86 10.27 5.72
C LEU A 94 -22.13 11.73 6.11
N ASN A 95 -22.81 12.49 5.26
CA ASN A 95 -23.14 13.88 5.55
C ASN A 95 -24.28 14.02 6.55
N GLU A 96 -25.21 13.07 6.59
CA GLU A 96 -26.23 12.99 7.64
C GLU A 96 -25.58 12.76 9.01
N ARG A 97 -24.66 11.80 9.11
CA ARG A 97 -23.88 11.55 10.33
C ARG A 97 -23.07 12.77 10.74
N ARG A 98 -22.37 13.40 9.80
CA ARG A 98 -21.59 14.62 10.08
C ARG A 98 -22.47 15.74 10.63
N ARG A 99 -23.65 15.97 10.04
CA ARG A 99 -24.62 16.95 10.52
C ARG A 99 -25.10 16.65 11.94
N ALA A 100 -25.35 15.39 12.28
CA ALA A 100 -25.75 14.99 13.63
C ALA A 100 -24.68 15.30 14.69
N TYR A 101 -23.40 15.37 14.29
CA TYR A 101 -22.28 15.80 15.13
C TYR A 101 -21.91 17.28 14.96
N GLY A 102 -22.71 18.10 14.26
CA GLY A 102 -22.43 19.51 14.02
C GLY A 102 -21.24 19.79 13.08
N LEU A 103 -20.87 18.82 12.25
CA LEU A 103 -19.75 18.92 11.31
C LEU A 103 -20.24 19.33 9.91
N GLU A 104 -19.45 20.16 9.23
CA GLU A 104 -19.66 20.54 7.83
C GLU A 104 -19.69 19.32 6.90
N PRO A 105 -20.49 19.32 5.82
CA PRO A 105 -20.51 18.23 4.86
C PRO A 105 -19.16 18.05 4.15
N VAL A 106 -18.87 16.82 3.73
CA VAL A 106 -17.71 16.53 2.88
C VAL A 106 -17.89 17.24 1.54
N LYS A 107 -16.86 17.98 1.14
CA LYS A 107 -16.78 18.66 -0.16
C LYS A 107 -15.89 17.82 -1.08
N LEU A 108 -16.49 17.22 -2.10
CA LEU A 108 -15.72 16.51 -3.12
C LEU A 108 -14.94 17.52 -3.98
N LEU A 109 -13.74 17.11 -4.41
CA LEU A 109 -12.95 17.92 -5.33
C LEU A 109 -13.62 17.93 -6.71
N ASP A 110 -13.49 19.06 -7.42
CA ASP A 110 -13.90 19.09 -8.82
C ASP A 110 -12.96 18.23 -9.68
N GLN A 111 -13.50 17.64 -10.74
CA GLN A 111 -12.79 16.69 -11.59
C GLN A 111 -11.53 17.29 -12.24
N ARG A 112 -11.50 18.59 -12.54
CA ARG A 112 -10.32 19.24 -13.14
C ARG A 112 -9.18 19.29 -12.13
N LYS A 113 -9.45 19.74 -10.91
CA LYS A 113 -8.45 19.74 -9.82
C LYS A 113 -7.99 18.34 -9.48
N LEU A 114 -8.90 17.37 -9.47
CA LEU A 114 -8.56 15.98 -9.18
C LEU A 114 -7.59 15.44 -10.23
N SER A 115 -7.88 15.67 -11.52
CA SER A 115 -7.02 15.20 -12.62
C SER A 115 -5.60 15.74 -12.58
N LEU A 116 -5.39 16.97 -12.07
CA LEU A 116 -4.05 17.56 -11.89
C LEU A 116 -3.23 16.93 -10.76
N LEU A 117 -3.88 16.29 -9.78
CA LEU A 117 -3.22 15.73 -8.59
C LEU A 117 -2.85 14.25 -8.73
N ILE A 118 -3.53 13.53 -9.63
CA ILE A 118 -3.41 12.07 -9.76
C ILE A 118 -2.90 11.60 -11.13
N SER A 119 -2.55 12.54 -12.02
CA SER A 119 -1.84 12.30 -13.29
C SER A 119 -0.36 12.01 -13.04
#